data_AF-A0A7S4M6F8-F1
#
_entry.id   AF-A0A7S4M6F8-F1
#
_cell.length_a   1.000
_cell.length_b   1.000
_cell.length_c   1.000
_cell.angle_alpha   90.00
_cell.angle_beta   90.00
_cell.angle_gamma   90.00
#
_symmetry.space_group_name_H-M   'P 1'
#
loop_
_entity.id
_entity.type
_entity.pdbx_description
1 polymer ?
#
loop_
_entity_poly.entity_id
_entity_poly.type
_entity_poly.pdbx_seq_one_letter_code
_entity_poly.pdbx_strand_id
1 'polypeptide(L)'
;GWAKVDIMSALAEMARPNPAGGGGDAPAAKKKTPMLLPSDAIHDIEDLVPSSSSGGTPRGEGFAALHERACDAGEMHYADPETGYIVFTELAHKKRGKCCGSGCRHCPYDHENVKADQKAGRISQPAFLYEGEGEEFLSTPPPSSSAGSRDVKVLFFSGGKDSFLAIRSVFRQRLMADENETKPPFSLVLLTTFDASSRIIAHQEIHIDTVVRQARHLGLPLVGVPIHRGSSERYVDRIRRALDVVRRRRFASLSAPSPSSAPPPPPPRVTLVFGDLHLAHIREWRDGELSRLNCDLEYPLWNVPYPALMNDP
;
A
#
# COMPACT_ATOMS: atom_id res chain seq x y z
N GLY A 1 -11.40 2.25 26.68
CA GLY A 1 -12.70 2.15 26.01
C GLY A 1 -12.80 3.21 24.93
N TRP A 2 -13.01 2.81 23.68
CA TRP A 2 -12.89 3.60 22.44
C TRP A 2 -13.92 4.74 22.25
N ALA A 3 -14.62 5.15 23.32
CA ALA A 3 -15.60 6.24 23.29
C ALA A 3 -15.01 7.64 23.02
N LYS A 4 -13.69 7.77 22.82
CA LYS A 4 -13.00 9.05 22.51
C LYS A 4 -12.59 9.21 21.04
N VAL A 5 -12.92 8.25 20.17
CA VAL A 5 -12.58 8.30 18.73
C VAL A 5 -13.86 8.42 17.90
N ASP A 6 -14.74 9.37 18.25
CA ASP A 6 -15.82 9.79 17.35
C ASP A 6 -15.30 10.90 16.42
N ILE A 7 -14.62 10.48 15.36
CA ILE A 7 -14.09 11.36 14.31
C ILE A 7 -15.20 11.80 13.35
N MET A 8 -16.34 11.10 13.32
CA MET A 8 -17.48 11.45 12.46
C MET A 8 -18.13 12.75 12.93
N SER A 9 -18.18 12.98 14.24
CA SER A 9 -18.63 14.26 14.82
C SER A 9 -17.65 15.41 14.54
N ALA A 10 -16.34 15.16 14.55
CA ALA A 10 -15.32 16.18 14.30
C ALA A 10 -15.29 16.68 12.84
N LEU A 11 -15.60 15.81 11.88
CA LEU A 11 -15.72 16.19 10.46
C LEU A 11 -16.99 17.01 10.18
N ALA A 12 -18.06 16.82 10.97
CA ALA A 12 -19.30 17.58 10.84
C ALA A 12 -19.23 19.00 11.43
N GLU A 13 -18.41 19.23 12.46
CA GLU A 13 -18.20 20.56 13.04
C GLU A 13 -17.35 21.49 12.15
N MET A 14 -16.42 20.94 11.38
CA MET A 14 -15.59 21.72 10.44
C MET A 14 -16.36 22.23 9.20
N ALA A 15 -17.57 21.72 8.96
CA ALA A 15 -18.40 22.05 7.80
C ALA A 15 -19.48 23.13 8.07
N ARG A 16 -19.53 23.73 9.27
CA ARG A 16 -20.51 24.77 9.59
C ARG A 16 -19.99 26.17 9.24
N PRO A 17 -20.65 26.94 8.36
CA PRO A 17 -20.30 28.34 8.14
C PRO A 17 -20.68 29.17 9.38
N ASN A 18 -19.72 29.93 9.90
CA ASN A 18 -19.93 30.85 11.02
C ASN A 18 -20.70 32.10 10.53
N PRO A 19 -21.83 32.50 11.14
CA PRO A 19 -22.51 33.73 10.75
C PRO A 19 -21.92 34.93 11.49
N ALA A 20 -21.78 36.02 10.72
CA ALA A 20 -21.57 37.41 11.14
C ALA A 20 -20.15 37.89 11.45
N GLY A 21 -19.74 38.93 10.71
CA GLY A 21 -18.85 39.97 11.23
C GLY A 21 -17.87 40.59 10.23
N GLY A 22 -18.23 41.75 9.67
CA GLY A 22 -17.26 42.83 9.38
C GLY A 22 -16.75 42.93 7.95
N GLY A 23 -17.26 43.92 7.22
CA GLY A 23 -16.76 44.31 5.90
C GLY A 23 -15.35 44.91 5.91
N GLY A 24 -14.67 44.75 4.79
CA GLY A 24 -13.41 45.41 4.46
C GLY A 24 -13.02 45.05 3.03
N ASP A 25 -12.93 46.05 2.16
CA ASP A 25 -12.60 45.94 0.74
C ASP A 25 -11.29 45.17 0.49
N ALA A 26 -11.35 44.20 -0.44
CA ALA A 26 -10.19 43.50 -0.99
C ALA A 26 -10.17 43.65 -2.52
N PRO A 27 -8.99 43.86 -3.15
CA PRO A 27 -8.89 44.23 -4.56
C PRO A 27 -9.14 43.04 -5.49
N ALA A 28 -9.64 43.34 -6.69
CA ALA A 28 -10.05 42.39 -7.71
C ALA A 28 -8.97 41.36 -8.09
N ALA A 29 -9.18 40.11 -7.66
CA ALA A 29 -8.41 38.95 -8.14
C ALA A 29 -8.91 38.53 -9.53
N LYS A 30 -7.98 38.47 -10.48
CA LYS A 30 -8.21 38.02 -11.86
C LYS A 30 -8.80 36.60 -11.87
N LYS A 31 -9.97 36.44 -12.50
CA LYS A 31 -10.63 35.15 -12.76
C LYS A 31 -9.67 34.21 -13.49
N LYS A 32 -9.16 33.18 -12.81
CA LYS A 32 -8.55 32.01 -13.47
C LYS A 32 -9.69 31.08 -13.86
N THR A 33 -9.84 30.86 -15.16
CA THR A 33 -10.66 29.81 -15.76
C THR A 33 -10.31 28.45 -15.13
N PRO A 34 -11.29 27.59 -14.82
CA PRO A 34 -10.99 26.26 -14.29
C PRO A 34 -10.29 25.44 -15.39
N MET A 35 -9.07 25.00 -15.12
CA MET A 35 -8.38 24.01 -15.93
C MET A 35 -9.16 22.70 -15.81
N LEU A 36 -9.79 22.26 -16.90
CA LEU A 36 -10.28 20.89 -17.00
C LEU A 36 -9.10 19.94 -16.79
N LEU A 37 -9.25 19.00 -15.86
CA LEU A 37 -8.33 17.87 -15.69
C LEU A 37 -8.37 17.02 -16.98
N PRO A 38 -7.22 16.58 -17.54
CA PRO A 38 -7.20 15.65 -18.66
C PRO A 38 -7.90 14.33 -18.28
N SER A 39 -8.61 13.71 -19.23
CA SER A 39 -9.43 12.49 -19.05
C SER A 39 -8.63 11.21 -18.77
N ASP A 40 -7.41 11.35 -18.26
CA ASP A 40 -6.46 10.30 -18.00
C ASP A 40 -6.42 10.01 -16.49
N ALA A 41 -7.54 9.92 -15.77
CA ALA A 41 -7.56 9.47 -14.38
C ALA A 41 -7.42 7.94 -14.30
N ILE A 42 -6.83 7.38 -13.23
CA ILE A 42 -6.73 5.91 -13.08
C ILE A 42 -8.13 5.44 -12.69
N HIS A 43 -8.81 4.68 -13.57
CA HIS A 43 -10.03 3.98 -13.21
C HIS A 43 -9.70 2.51 -12.90
N ASP A 44 -9.15 2.26 -11.71
CA ASP A 44 -9.06 0.93 -11.07
C ASP A 44 -8.01 -0.11 -11.54
N ILE A 45 -7.97 -1.19 -10.75
CA ILE A 45 -7.52 -2.54 -11.12
C ILE A 45 -8.31 -3.09 -12.32
N GLU A 46 -9.55 -2.65 -12.50
CA GLU A 46 -10.48 -2.94 -13.60
C GLU A 46 -9.96 -2.41 -14.96
N ASP A 47 -9.33 -1.24 -15.02
CA ASP A 47 -8.62 -0.77 -16.24
C ASP A 47 -7.32 -1.55 -16.52
N LEU A 48 -6.79 -2.26 -15.51
CA LEU A 48 -5.61 -3.11 -15.60
C LEU A 48 -5.96 -4.58 -15.90
N VAL A 49 -7.24 -4.96 -15.77
CA VAL A 49 -7.76 -6.20 -16.37
C VAL A 49 -7.95 -5.90 -17.84
N PRO A 50 -7.15 -6.47 -18.76
CA PRO A 50 -7.42 -6.26 -20.16
C PRO A 50 -8.78 -6.87 -20.46
N SER A 51 -9.78 -6.05 -20.78
CA SER A 51 -10.91 -6.51 -21.56
C SER A 51 -10.31 -7.12 -22.82
N SER A 52 -10.40 -8.44 -22.96
CA SER A 52 -9.95 -9.15 -24.14
C SER A 52 -10.44 -8.39 -25.37
N SER A 53 -9.48 -8.03 -26.24
CA SER A 53 -9.65 -7.38 -27.56
C SER A 53 -10.22 -5.95 -27.61
N SER A 54 -9.35 -4.97 -27.79
CA SER A 54 -9.51 -3.96 -28.84
C SER A 54 -8.18 -3.25 -29.14
N GLY A 55 -7.88 -3.13 -30.44
CA GLY A 55 -6.59 -2.67 -30.94
C GLY A 55 -6.28 -1.22 -30.60
N GLY A 56 -5.21 -1.01 -29.81
CA GLY A 56 -4.51 0.24 -29.66
C GLY A 56 -3.08 0.10 -30.18
N THR A 57 -2.55 1.16 -30.81
CA THR A 57 -1.16 1.30 -31.27
C THR A 57 -0.14 0.73 -30.28
N PRO A 58 0.97 0.11 -30.72
CA PRO A 58 1.97 -0.44 -29.82
C PRO A 58 2.54 0.71 -28.96
N ARG A 59 2.12 0.76 -27.70
CA ARG A 59 2.74 1.64 -26.70
C ARG A 59 4.22 1.27 -26.68
N GLY A 60 5.08 2.27 -26.83
CA GLY A 60 6.53 2.11 -26.78
C GLY A 60 6.95 1.28 -25.56
N GLU A 61 8.06 0.58 -25.70
CA GLU A 61 8.57 -0.30 -24.66
C GLU A 61 8.75 0.43 -23.33
N GLY A 62 8.11 -0.10 -22.28
CA GLY A 62 8.06 0.56 -20.99
C GLY A 62 9.41 0.56 -20.27
N PHE A 63 9.57 1.48 -19.32
CA PHE A 63 10.84 1.64 -18.62
C PHE A 63 11.26 0.41 -17.81
N ALA A 64 10.35 -0.50 -17.46
CA ALA A 64 10.70 -1.74 -16.78
C ALA A 64 11.44 -2.71 -17.72
N ALA A 65 10.98 -2.85 -18.96
CA ALA A 65 11.66 -3.67 -19.97
C ALA A 65 13.01 -3.08 -20.37
N LEU A 66 13.12 -1.75 -20.48
CA LEU A 66 14.39 -1.06 -20.70
C LEU A 66 15.38 -1.32 -19.56
N HIS A 67 14.90 -1.28 -18.32
CA HIS A 67 15.69 -1.59 -17.14
C HIS A 67 16.17 -3.03 -17.12
N GLU A 68 15.29 -4.00 -17.40
CA GLU A 68 15.61 -5.42 -17.42
C GLU A 68 16.70 -5.72 -18.46
N ARG A 69 16.55 -5.24 -19.70
CA ARG A 69 17.58 -5.42 -20.73
C ARG A 69 18.91 -4.79 -20.37
N ALA A 70 18.90 -3.58 -19.81
CA ALA A 70 20.11 -2.93 -19.36
C ALA A 70 20.79 -3.76 -18.26
N CYS A 71 20.01 -4.34 -17.33
CA CYS A 71 20.54 -5.26 -16.33
C CYS A 71 21.12 -6.54 -16.93
N ASP A 72 20.41 -7.17 -17.88
CA ASP A 72 20.87 -8.39 -18.55
C ASP A 72 22.16 -8.16 -19.36
N ALA A 73 22.31 -6.97 -19.94
CA ALA A 73 23.53 -6.55 -20.62
C ALA A 73 24.66 -6.10 -19.68
N GLY A 74 24.42 -6.06 -18.36
CA GLY A 74 25.38 -5.57 -17.37
C GLY A 74 25.57 -4.05 -17.37
N GLU A 75 24.68 -3.31 -18.02
CA GLU A 75 24.70 -1.86 -18.11
C GLU A 75 24.22 -1.20 -16.81
N MET A 76 24.87 -0.08 -16.48
CA MET A 76 24.61 0.67 -15.24
C MET A 76 23.48 1.67 -15.39
N HIS A 77 23.01 1.93 -16.61
CA HIS A 77 21.97 2.92 -16.89
C HIS A 77 21.31 2.67 -18.25
N TYR A 78 20.13 3.24 -18.46
CA TYR A 78 19.48 3.36 -19.77
C TYR A 78 18.97 4.79 -19.98
N ALA A 79 18.71 5.18 -21.23
CA ALA A 79 18.05 6.45 -21.54
C ALA A 79 16.52 6.27 -21.49
N ASP A 80 15.84 7.10 -20.71
CA ASP A 80 14.38 7.13 -20.65
C ASP A 80 13.84 7.78 -21.94
N PRO A 81 13.09 7.06 -22.80
CA PRO A 81 12.65 7.57 -24.08
C PRO A 81 11.67 8.73 -23.96
N GLU A 82 10.94 8.85 -22.84
CA GLU A 82 9.97 9.91 -22.63
C GLU A 82 10.63 11.23 -22.19
N THR A 83 11.61 11.14 -21.28
CA THR A 83 12.22 12.33 -20.65
C THR A 83 13.60 12.67 -21.21
N GLY A 84 14.25 11.75 -21.93
CA GLY A 84 15.64 11.85 -22.37
C GLY A 84 16.67 11.71 -21.24
N TYR A 85 16.24 11.46 -20.00
CA TYR A 85 17.14 11.35 -18.86
C TYR A 85 17.85 10.01 -18.78
N ILE A 86 19.06 10.02 -18.24
CA ILE A 86 19.80 8.80 -17.89
C ILE A 86 19.25 8.26 -16.58
N VAL A 87 18.73 7.04 -16.62
CA VAL A 87 18.19 6.34 -15.45
C VAL A 87 19.13 5.22 -15.05
N PHE A 88 19.64 5.28 -13.83
CA PHE A 88 20.48 4.23 -13.26
C PHE A 88 19.69 2.94 -13.03
N THR A 89 20.31 1.81 -13.36
CA THR A 89 19.75 0.48 -13.12
C THR A 89 19.92 0.06 -11.67
N GLU A 90 19.22 -1.01 -11.28
CA GLU A 90 19.43 -1.61 -9.96
C GLU A 90 20.88 -2.10 -9.77
N LEU A 91 21.57 -2.52 -10.84
CA LEU A 91 22.98 -2.93 -10.80
C LEU A 91 23.89 -1.78 -10.36
N ALA A 92 23.66 -0.57 -10.91
CA ALA A 92 24.40 0.62 -10.51
C ALA A 92 24.19 0.97 -9.04
N HIS A 93 22.96 0.80 -8.56
CA HIS A 93 22.65 1.00 -7.15
C HIS A 93 23.27 -0.08 -6.26
N LYS A 94 23.25 -1.35 -6.68
CA LYS A 94 23.92 -2.47 -5.99
C LYS A 94 25.43 -2.25 -5.91
N LYS A 95 26.08 -1.82 -7.00
CA LYS A 95 27.50 -1.46 -7.04
C LYS A 95 27.84 -0.30 -6.10
N ARG A 96 26.94 0.66 -5.93
CA ARG A 96 27.08 1.76 -4.95
C ARG A 96 26.98 1.26 -3.50
N GLY A 97 26.23 0.19 -3.24
CA GLY A 97 26.15 -0.47 -1.94
C GLY A 97 25.22 0.18 -0.91
N LYS A 98 24.52 1.29 -1.24
CA LYS A 98 23.59 1.96 -0.33
C LYS A 98 22.51 2.77 -1.03
N CYS A 99 21.36 2.96 -0.36
CA CYS A 99 20.37 3.93 -0.78
C CYS A 99 20.93 5.36 -0.71
N CYS A 100 20.68 6.18 -1.74
CA CYS A 100 21.14 7.58 -1.76
C CYS A 100 20.10 8.59 -1.24
N GLY A 101 18.91 8.15 -0.88
CA GLY A 101 17.83 9.01 -0.37
C GLY A 101 17.14 9.91 -1.41
N SER A 102 17.42 9.71 -2.71
CA SER A 102 16.89 10.57 -3.78
C SER A 102 15.60 10.07 -4.45
N GLY A 103 15.03 8.94 -4.03
CA GLY A 103 13.81 8.40 -4.68
C GLY A 103 14.07 7.73 -6.04
N CYS A 104 15.22 7.08 -6.23
CA CYS A 104 15.61 6.52 -7.53
C CYS A 104 14.61 5.49 -8.07
N ARG A 105 14.39 5.51 -9.40
CA ARG A 105 13.40 4.69 -10.12
C ARG A 105 13.50 3.20 -9.79
N HIS A 106 14.72 2.67 -9.71
CA HIS A 106 15.02 1.25 -9.51
C HIS A 106 15.81 0.97 -8.22
N CYS A 107 15.50 1.69 -7.14
CA CYS A 107 16.19 1.50 -5.86
C CYS A 107 15.97 0.07 -5.31
N PRO A 108 17.03 -0.74 -5.07
CA PRO A 108 16.90 -2.09 -4.53
C PRO A 108 16.87 -2.14 -2.99
N TYR A 109 16.86 -0.97 -2.34
CA TYR A 109 17.05 -0.81 -0.89
C TYR A 109 15.82 -0.21 -0.20
N ASP A 110 14.62 -0.49 -0.71
CA ASP A 110 13.33 -0.11 -0.09
C ASP A 110 13.21 1.39 0.25
N HIS A 111 13.94 2.21 -0.52
CA HIS A 111 14.09 3.65 -0.29
C HIS A 111 14.42 4.01 1.17
N GLU A 112 15.22 3.19 1.86
CA GLU A 112 15.52 3.31 3.30
C GLU A 112 16.04 4.69 3.71
N ASN A 113 16.87 5.33 2.86
CA ASN A 113 17.50 6.63 3.16
C ASN A 113 16.69 7.82 2.64
N VAL A 114 15.50 7.60 2.06
CA VAL A 114 14.58 8.70 1.74
C VAL A 114 13.93 9.15 3.04
N LYS A 115 13.98 10.45 3.33
CA LYS A 115 13.41 11.02 4.57
C LYS A 115 11.92 10.64 4.69
N ALA A 116 11.50 10.26 5.90
CA ALA A 116 10.18 9.69 6.14
C ALA A 116 9.02 10.62 5.73
N ASP A 117 9.18 11.93 5.95
CA ASP A 117 8.25 12.99 5.53
C ASP A 117 8.20 13.18 4.00
N GLN A 118 9.25 12.77 3.29
CA GLN A 118 9.36 12.90 1.83
C GLN A 118 9.05 11.60 1.07
N LYS A 119 8.99 10.45 1.75
CA LYS A 119 8.83 9.13 1.11
C LYS A 119 7.60 9.09 0.20
N ALA A 120 6.44 9.46 0.72
CA ALA A 120 5.18 9.37 -0.02
C ALA A 120 5.21 10.15 -1.36
N GLY A 121 5.87 11.30 -1.38
CA GLY A 121 6.04 12.11 -2.59
C GLY A 121 7.19 11.70 -3.51
N ARG A 122 8.11 10.82 -3.08
CA ARG A 122 9.36 10.54 -3.81
C ARG A 122 9.58 9.10 -4.22
N ILE A 123 9.01 8.11 -3.52
CA ILE A 123 9.28 6.71 -3.86
C ILE A 123 8.73 6.34 -5.24
N SER A 124 9.44 5.46 -5.91
CA SER A 124 9.08 4.90 -7.23
C SER A 124 8.93 3.38 -7.21
N GLN A 125 9.44 2.75 -6.15
CA GLN A 125 9.32 1.32 -5.85
C GLN A 125 8.53 1.17 -4.55
N PRO A 126 7.94 -0.01 -4.30
CA PRO A 126 7.30 -0.28 -3.03
C PRO A 126 8.24 -0.03 -1.85
N ALA A 127 7.74 0.63 -0.81
CA ALA A 127 8.49 0.91 0.40
C ALA A 127 7.55 1.19 1.58
N PHE A 128 8.02 1.00 2.80
CA PHE A 128 7.32 1.49 3.99
C PHE A 128 7.29 3.03 3.98
N LEU A 129 6.07 3.58 3.94
CA LEU A 129 5.79 5.01 4.12
C LEU A 129 5.67 5.36 5.60
N TYR A 130 5.30 4.38 6.41
CA TYR A 130 5.25 4.47 7.86
C TYR A 130 5.53 3.09 8.46
N GLU A 131 6.44 3.02 9.43
CA GLU A 131 6.91 1.76 10.02
C GLU A 131 5.95 1.21 11.10
N GLY A 132 5.02 2.06 11.57
CA GLY A 132 4.23 1.82 12.78
C GLY A 132 4.87 2.44 14.02
N GLU A 133 4.08 2.60 15.08
CA GLU A 133 4.60 2.89 16.42
C GLU A 133 5.00 1.56 17.09
N GLY A 134 6.18 1.54 17.72
CA GLY A 134 6.86 0.31 18.15
C GLY A 134 5.99 -0.60 19.03
N GLU A 135 6.09 -1.91 18.74
CA GLU A 135 5.80 -3.10 19.57
C GLU A 135 4.44 -3.23 20.31
N GLU A 136 3.77 -2.18 20.78
CA GLU A 136 2.83 -2.33 21.90
C GLU A 136 1.35 -2.57 21.55
N PHE A 137 0.86 -2.22 20.36
CA PHE A 137 -0.57 -2.42 20.09
C PHE A 137 -0.87 -3.61 19.17
N LEU A 138 0.05 -3.98 18.27
CA LEU A 138 -0.23 -4.98 17.21
C LEU A 138 0.93 -5.85 16.76
N SER A 139 2.16 -5.55 17.18
CA SER A 139 3.37 -6.27 16.73
C SER A 139 3.87 -7.33 17.70
N THR A 140 3.42 -7.31 18.96
CA THR A 140 3.80 -8.31 19.96
C THR A 140 2.79 -9.46 19.99
N PRO A 141 3.25 -10.72 19.88
CA PRO A 141 2.46 -11.84 20.36
C PRO A 141 2.38 -11.75 21.90
N PRO A 142 1.33 -12.29 22.55
CA PRO A 142 1.22 -12.23 24.01
C PRO A 142 2.48 -12.81 24.67
N PRO A 143 2.93 -12.24 25.81
CA PRO A 143 4.22 -12.56 26.44
C PRO A 143 4.39 -14.03 26.85
N SER A 144 3.34 -14.84 26.76
CA SER A 144 3.32 -16.28 27.03
C SER A 144 3.67 -17.17 25.82
N SER A 145 3.80 -16.64 24.61
CA SER A 145 3.90 -17.47 23.39
C SER A 145 5.33 -17.59 22.86
N SER A 146 6.09 -18.51 23.45
CA SER A 146 7.30 -19.05 22.85
C SER A 146 7.00 -19.68 21.48
N ALA A 147 7.64 -19.19 20.42
CA ALA A 147 7.67 -19.80 19.08
C ALA A 147 6.36 -19.84 18.26
N GLY A 148 5.44 -18.88 18.45
CA GLY A 148 4.24 -18.77 17.61
C GLY A 148 4.53 -18.35 16.16
N SER A 149 3.81 -18.95 15.20
CA SER A 149 3.84 -18.55 13.78
C SER A 149 3.62 -17.04 13.66
N ARG A 150 4.53 -16.34 12.97
CA ARG A 150 4.47 -14.88 12.79
C ARG A 150 3.76 -14.56 11.48
N ASP A 151 2.50 -14.98 11.37
CA ASP A 151 1.71 -14.72 10.19
C ASP A 151 1.52 -13.21 10.02
N VAL A 152 1.51 -12.76 8.76
CA VAL A 152 1.33 -11.34 8.43
C VAL A 152 0.07 -11.21 7.59
N LYS A 153 -0.88 -10.42 8.08
CA LYS A 153 -2.00 -9.95 7.29
C LYS A 153 -1.62 -8.62 6.63
N VAL A 154 -1.71 -8.56 5.30
CA VAL A 154 -1.49 -7.35 4.51
C VAL A 154 -2.84 -6.86 4.01
N LEU A 155 -3.35 -5.80 4.62
CA LEU A 155 -4.67 -5.24 4.31
C LEU A 155 -4.58 -4.15 3.26
N PHE A 156 -5.32 -4.29 2.17
CA PHE A 156 -5.43 -3.27 1.13
C PHE A 156 -6.26 -2.08 1.64
N PHE A 157 -5.59 -0.95 1.81
CA PHE A 157 -6.13 0.23 2.47
C PHE A 157 -6.22 1.41 1.50
N SER A 158 -7.45 1.78 1.16
CA SER A 158 -7.75 2.90 0.26
C SER A 158 -7.93 4.23 0.99
N GLY A 159 -8.04 4.19 2.32
CA GLY A 159 -8.42 5.33 3.16
C GLY A 159 -9.93 5.56 3.24
N GLY A 160 -10.73 4.74 2.55
CA GLY A 160 -12.20 4.77 2.58
C GLY A 160 -12.82 3.87 3.66
N LYS A 161 -14.14 4.02 3.85
CA LYS A 161 -14.93 3.35 4.90
C LYS A 161 -14.80 1.83 4.90
N ASP A 162 -14.78 1.20 3.73
CA ASP A 162 -14.82 -0.27 3.62
C ASP A 162 -13.48 -0.88 4.06
N SER A 163 -12.36 -0.24 3.69
CA SER A 163 -11.04 -0.63 4.18
C SER A 163 -10.89 -0.42 5.70
N PHE A 164 -11.57 0.59 6.27
CA PHE A 164 -11.59 0.81 7.72
C PHE A 164 -12.43 -0.25 8.46
N LEU A 165 -13.60 -0.59 7.94
CA LEU A 165 -14.42 -1.69 8.47
C LEU A 165 -13.68 -3.03 8.40
N ALA A 166 -12.86 -3.25 7.36
CA ALA A 166 -12.04 -4.45 7.24
C ALA A 166 -10.98 -4.51 8.34
N ILE A 167 -10.35 -3.37 8.68
CA ILE A 167 -9.45 -3.28 9.85
C ILE A 167 -10.20 -3.69 11.11
N ARG A 168 -11.37 -3.11 11.40
CA ARG A 168 -12.17 -3.46 12.58
C ARG A 168 -12.51 -4.95 12.65
N SER A 169 -12.94 -5.53 11.53
CA SER A 169 -13.27 -6.96 11.45
C SER A 169 -12.05 -7.84 11.75
N VAL A 170 -10.89 -7.56 11.15
CA VAL A 170 -9.64 -8.30 11.42
C VAL A 170 -9.20 -8.18 12.88
N PHE A 171 -9.30 -7.00 13.48
CA PHE A 171 -8.98 -6.80 14.90
C PHE A 171 -9.91 -7.57 15.82
N ARG A 172 -11.22 -7.57 15.54
CA ARG A 172 -12.18 -8.36 16.31
C ARG A 172 -11.84 -9.84 16.26
N GLN A 173 -11.53 -10.37 15.08
CA GLN A 173 -11.11 -11.76 14.94
C GLN A 173 -9.89 -12.09 15.81
N ARG A 174 -8.94 -11.15 15.96
CA ARG A 174 -7.79 -11.31 16.85
C ARG A 174 -8.19 -11.31 18.33
N LEU A 175 -8.96 -10.32 18.77
CA LEU A 175 -9.41 -10.23 20.16
C LEU A 175 -10.24 -11.46 20.60
N MET A 176 -11.14 -11.92 19.72
CA MET A 176 -11.97 -13.10 19.99
C MET A 176 -11.16 -14.42 19.92
N ALA A 177 -10.05 -14.44 19.19
CA ALA A 177 -9.15 -15.59 19.14
C ALA A 177 -8.31 -15.73 20.42
N ASP A 178 -7.92 -14.62 21.05
CA ASP A 178 -7.21 -14.64 22.33
C ASP A 178 -8.08 -15.23 23.45
N GLU A 179 -9.41 -15.11 23.37
CA GLU A 179 -10.34 -15.72 24.33
C GLU A 179 -10.56 -17.23 24.11
N ASN A 180 -10.35 -17.73 22.88
CA ASN A 180 -10.70 -19.10 22.47
C ASN A 180 -9.48 -19.94 22.04
N GLU A 181 -8.25 -19.44 22.26
CA GLU A 181 -6.93 -20.10 22.11
C GLU A 181 -6.67 -20.89 20.81
N THR A 182 -7.48 -20.68 19.76
CA THR A 182 -7.55 -21.56 18.58
C THR A 182 -6.93 -20.99 17.31
N LYS A 183 -6.59 -19.70 17.25
CA LYS A 183 -5.94 -19.09 16.08
C LYS A 183 -4.58 -18.49 16.44
N PRO A 184 -3.54 -18.69 15.59
CA PRO A 184 -2.22 -18.14 15.84
C PRO A 184 -2.24 -16.60 15.78
N PRO A 185 -1.38 -15.93 16.57
CA PRO A 185 -1.26 -14.47 16.53
C PRO A 185 -0.73 -14.03 15.16
N PHE A 186 -1.22 -12.89 14.66
CA PHE A 186 -0.76 -12.30 13.40
C PHE A 186 -0.44 -10.81 13.58
N SER A 187 0.48 -10.31 12.76
CA SER A 187 0.74 -8.88 12.61
C SER A 187 -0.05 -8.30 11.43
N LEU A 188 -0.52 -7.06 11.56
CA LEU A 188 -1.27 -6.37 10.51
C LEU A 188 -0.41 -5.26 9.89
N VAL A 189 -0.32 -5.25 8.56
CA VAL A 189 0.35 -4.21 7.77
C VAL A 189 -0.65 -3.68 6.74
N LEU A 190 -0.74 -2.38 6.61
CA LEU A 190 -1.54 -1.74 5.55
C LEU A 190 -0.71 -1.68 4.26
N LEU A 191 -1.37 -1.87 3.13
CA LEU A 191 -0.80 -1.69 1.80
C LEU A 191 -1.72 -0.77 1.00
N THR A 192 -1.16 0.26 0.39
CA THR A 192 -1.92 1.18 -0.47
C THR A 192 -1.24 1.33 -1.82
N THR A 193 -2.03 1.29 -2.88
CA THR A 193 -1.59 1.57 -4.25
C THR A 193 -1.97 3.01 -4.61
N PHE A 194 -1.10 3.69 -5.33
CA PHE A 194 -1.35 5.08 -5.73
C PHE A 194 -0.61 5.40 -7.02
N ASP A 195 -1.14 6.34 -7.81
CA ASP A 195 -0.49 6.79 -9.03
C ASP A 195 0.87 7.42 -8.72
N ALA A 196 1.91 6.99 -9.41
CA ALA A 196 3.27 7.44 -9.13
C ALA A 196 3.51 8.91 -9.47
N SER A 197 2.73 9.48 -10.39
CA SER A 197 2.89 10.87 -10.86
C SER A 197 2.09 11.85 -10.01
N SER A 198 0.78 11.63 -9.89
CA SER A 198 -0.16 12.48 -9.16
C SER A 198 -0.18 12.22 -7.65
N ARG A 199 0.33 11.06 -7.20
CA ARG A 199 0.33 10.64 -5.79
C ARG A 199 -1.08 10.45 -5.20
N ILE A 200 -2.06 10.19 -6.06
CA ILE A 200 -3.46 9.98 -5.70
C ILE A 200 -3.78 8.48 -5.66
N ILE A 201 -4.54 8.06 -4.65
CA ILE A 201 -5.19 6.74 -4.63
C ILE A 201 -6.38 6.79 -5.59
N ALA A 202 -6.41 5.89 -6.57
CA ALA A 202 -7.46 5.81 -7.57
C ALA A 202 -8.87 5.74 -6.92
N HIS A 203 -9.86 6.35 -7.59
CA HIS A 203 -11.30 6.40 -7.23
C HIS A 203 -11.71 7.11 -5.94
N GLN A 204 -10.87 7.11 -4.91
CA GLN A 204 -11.17 7.88 -3.70
C GLN A 204 -10.85 9.36 -3.89
N GLU A 205 -10.02 9.67 -4.90
CA GLU A 205 -9.48 11.02 -5.14
C GLU A 205 -8.75 11.57 -3.90
N ILE A 206 -8.19 10.65 -3.10
CA ILE A 206 -7.47 10.95 -1.86
C ILE A 206 -5.97 10.98 -2.19
N HIS A 207 -5.29 12.03 -1.72
CA HIS A 207 -3.84 12.12 -1.79
C HIS A 207 -3.17 11.14 -0.80
N ILE A 208 -2.04 10.54 -1.20
CA ILE A 208 -1.30 9.55 -0.38
C ILE A 208 -0.97 10.05 1.03
N ASP A 209 -0.72 11.34 1.21
CA ASP A 209 -0.43 11.91 2.54
C ASP A 209 -1.59 11.77 3.52
N THR A 210 -2.84 11.78 3.03
CA THR A 210 -4.02 11.53 3.88
C THR A 210 -4.01 10.09 4.39
N VAL A 211 -3.71 9.13 3.53
CA VAL A 211 -3.61 7.71 3.91
C VAL A 211 -2.44 7.47 4.87
N VAL A 212 -1.30 8.14 4.65
CA VAL A 212 -0.18 8.11 5.59
C VAL A 212 -0.56 8.69 6.96
N ARG A 213 -1.31 9.81 7.01
CA ARG A 213 -1.82 10.37 8.26
C ARG A 213 -2.79 9.42 8.97
N GLN A 214 -3.69 8.77 8.23
CA GLN A 214 -4.59 7.74 8.78
C GLN A 214 -3.80 6.58 9.39
N ALA A 215 -2.81 6.04 8.66
CA ALA A 215 -1.97 4.94 9.16
C ALA A 215 -1.21 5.34 10.44
N ARG A 216 -0.66 6.56 10.49
CA ARG A 216 -0.04 7.13 11.70
C ARG A 216 -1.01 7.20 12.86
N HIS A 217 -2.20 7.75 12.63
CA HIS A 217 -3.23 7.86 13.66
C HIS A 217 -3.66 6.49 14.20
N LEU A 218 -3.65 5.46 13.34
CA LEU A 218 -3.95 4.08 13.73
C LEU A 218 -2.77 3.33 14.36
N GLY A 219 -1.56 3.92 14.37
CA GLY A 219 -0.34 3.23 14.79
C GLY A 219 0.06 2.05 13.88
N LEU A 220 -0.56 1.93 12.70
CA LEU A 220 -0.44 0.78 11.81
C LEU A 220 0.65 0.99 10.75
N PRO A 221 1.57 0.04 10.52
CA PRO A 221 2.55 0.12 9.44
C PRO A 221 1.87 0.25 8.07
N LEU A 222 2.43 1.06 7.19
CA LEU A 222 1.91 1.30 5.84
C LEU A 222 3.01 1.12 4.78
N VAL A 223 2.77 0.21 3.86
CA VAL A 223 3.52 0.05 2.62
C VAL A 223 2.82 0.81 1.50
N GLY A 224 3.56 1.70 0.85
CA GLY A 224 3.10 2.38 -0.35
C GLY A 224 3.58 1.66 -1.60
N VAL A 225 2.70 1.52 -2.59
CA VAL A 225 2.96 0.88 -3.87
C VAL A 225 2.66 1.87 -5.01
N PRO A 226 3.67 2.61 -5.48
CA PRO A 226 3.50 3.50 -6.63
C PRO A 226 3.16 2.69 -7.88
N ILE A 227 2.14 3.08 -8.62
CA ILE A 227 1.74 2.49 -9.90
C ILE A 227 2.17 3.44 -11.02
N HIS A 228 2.97 2.95 -11.97
CA HIS A 228 3.49 3.77 -13.06
C HIS A 228 2.83 3.39 -14.38
N ARG A 229 2.22 4.38 -15.03
CA ARG A 229 1.68 4.21 -16.38
C ARG A 229 2.80 4.12 -17.41
N GLY A 230 2.57 3.34 -18.47
CA GLY A 230 3.56 3.17 -19.53
C GLY A 230 4.83 2.42 -19.10
N SER A 231 4.90 1.90 -17.87
CA SER A 231 6.08 1.16 -17.39
C SER A 231 6.23 -0.23 -18.00
N SER A 232 5.17 -0.75 -18.63
CA SER A 232 4.96 -2.16 -19.04
C SER A 232 5.02 -3.19 -17.90
N GLU A 233 5.20 -2.75 -16.66
CA GLU A 233 5.16 -3.63 -15.48
C GLU A 233 3.72 -3.92 -15.06
N ARG A 234 3.42 -5.18 -14.73
CA ARG A 234 2.06 -5.58 -14.34
C ARG A 234 1.78 -5.20 -12.89
N TYR A 235 0.51 -4.98 -12.58
CA TYR A 235 0.05 -4.71 -11.21
C TYR A 235 0.48 -5.80 -10.23
N VAL A 236 0.29 -7.06 -10.60
CA VAL A 236 0.64 -8.23 -9.78
C VAL A 236 2.14 -8.27 -9.44
N ASP A 237 3.01 -7.86 -10.36
CA ASP A 237 4.46 -7.77 -10.12
C ASP A 237 4.80 -6.71 -9.07
N ARG A 238 4.11 -5.56 -9.10
CA ARG A 238 4.28 -4.51 -8.09
C ARG A 238 3.78 -4.95 -6.72
N ILE A 239 2.66 -5.67 -6.66
CA ILE A 239 2.18 -6.26 -5.41
C ILE A 239 3.18 -7.29 -4.89
N ARG A 240 3.70 -8.18 -5.74
CA ARG A 240 4.74 -9.14 -5.36
C ARG A 240 5.96 -8.44 -4.74
N ARG A 241 6.48 -7.38 -5.40
CA ARG A 241 7.58 -6.57 -4.86
C ARG A 241 7.23 -5.95 -3.51
N ALA A 242 6.01 -5.47 -3.32
CA ALA A 242 5.55 -4.92 -2.04
C ALA A 242 5.54 -6.00 -0.94
N LEU A 243 5.11 -7.23 -1.24
CA LEU A 243 5.18 -8.35 -0.31
C LEU A 243 6.62 -8.71 0.02
N ASP A 244 7.56 -8.62 -0.93
CA ASP A 244 8.98 -8.83 -0.67
C ASP A 244 9.55 -7.77 0.29
N VAL A 245 9.11 -6.51 0.20
CA VAL A 245 9.45 -5.46 1.17
C VAL A 245 8.92 -5.80 2.56
N VAL A 246 7.65 -6.24 2.67
CA VAL A 246 7.07 -6.69 3.94
C VAL A 246 7.86 -7.85 4.54
N ARG A 247 8.17 -8.87 3.72
CA ARG A 247 8.93 -10.05 4.15
C ARG A 247 10.32 -9.70 4.61
N ARG A 248 11.08 -8.91 3.83
CA ARG A 248 12.41 -8.44 4.23
C ARG A 248 12.36 -7.72 5.57
N ARG A 249 11.41 -6.80 5.75
CA ARG A 249 11.34 -6.00 6.96
C ARG A 249 10.94 -6.80 8.20
N ARG A 250 9.98 -7.71 8.07
CA ARG A 250 9.43 -8.48 9.20
C ARG A 250 10.21 -9.75 9.51
N PHE A 251 10.90 -10.32 8.53
CA PHE A 251 11.58 -11.61 8.66
C PHE A 251 13.10 -11.55 8.49
N ALA A 252 13.70 -10.36 8.34
CA ALA A 252 15.17 -10.21 8.26
C ALA A 252 15.92 -10.91 9.41
N SER A 253 15.35 -10.93 10.62
CA SER A 253 15.96 -11.58 11.78
C SER A 253 15.79 -13.11 11.82
N LEU A 254 14.91 -13.69 11.00
CA LEU A 254 14.62 -15.13 10.98
C LEU A 254 15.50 -15.91 9.98
N SER A 255 16.17 -15.22 9.08
CA SER A 255 17.04 -15.83 8.06
C SER A 255 18.48 -16.08 8.53
N ALA A 256 18.80 -15.76 9.79
CA ALA A 256 20.10 -16.11 10.37
C ALA A 256 20.17 -17.62 10.64
N PRO A 257 21.22 -18.33 10.18
CA PRO A 257 21.35 -19.76 10.45
C PRO A 257 21.42 -19.98 11.96
N SER A 258 20.42 -20.67 12.50
CA SER A 258 20.45 -21.14 13.88
C SER A 258 21.50 -22.24 14.00
N PRO A 259 22.39 -22.24 15.02
CA PRO A 259 23.36 -23.31 15.25
C PRO A 259 22.72 -24.65 15.72
N SER A 260 21.39 -24.75 15.68
CA SER A 260 20.59 -25.90 16.12
C SER A 260 20.40 -26.92 14.99
N SER A 261 20.53 -28.22 15.31
CA SER A 261 20.22 -29.35 14.42
C SER A 261 18.71 -29.58 14.19
N ALA A 262 17.85 -28.70 14.72
CA ALA A 262 16.42 -28.77 14.49
C ALA A 262 16.06 -28.32 13.05
N PRO A 263 15.06 -28.96 12.41
CA PRO A 263 14.58 -28.49 11.11
C PRO A 263 14.10 -27.03 11.21
N PRO A 264 14.34 -26.21 10.17
CA PRO A 264 13.93 -24.80 10.18
C PRO A 264 12.41 -24.71 10.32
N PRO A 265 11.88 -23.71 11.05
CA PRO A 265 10.44 -23.50 11.14
C PRO A 265 9.85 -23.22 9.74
N PRO A 266 8.58 -23.55 9.50
CA PRO A 266 7.92 -23.23 8.24
C PRO A 266 7.98 -21.72 7.98
N PRO A 267 8.07 -21.30 6.70
CA PRO A 267 8.09 -19.89 6.37
C PRO A 267 6.80 -19.22 6.84
N PRO A 268 6.88 -17.98 7.35
CA PRO A 268 5.71 -17.25 7.82
C PRO A 268 4.72 -17.01 6.69
N ARG A 269 3.44 -17.19 6.97
CA ARG A 269 2.38 -17.03 5.98
C ARG A 269 2.04 -15.56 5.78
N VAL A 270 1.73 -15.20 4.54
CA VAL A 270 1.21 -13.89 4.18
C VAL A 270 -0.22 -14.06 3.70
N THR A 271 -1.15 -13.32 4.31
CA THR A 271 -2.56 -13.28 3.91
C THR A 271 -2.90 -11.88 3.42
N LEU A 272 -3.45 -11.76 2.22
CA LEU A 272 -3.94 -10.49 1.69
C LEU A 272 -5.39 -10.29 2.11
N VAL A 273 -5.70 -9.14 2.69
CA VAL A 273 -7.02 -8.81 3.21
C VAL A 273 -7.65 -7.69 2.41
N PHE A 274 -8.90 -7.87 1.99
CA PHE A 274 -9.64 -6.88 1.20
C PHE A 274 -10.99 -6.52 1.83
N GLY A 275 -11.36 -5.24 1.73
CA GLY A 275 -12.57 -4.70 2.37
C GLY A 275 -13.82 -4.70 1.52
N ASP A 276 -13.89 -5.44 0.41
CA ASP A 276 -15.04 -5.38 -0.49
C ASP A 276 -16.26 -6.10 0.11
N LEU A 277 -17.43 -5.51 -0.07
CA LEU A 277 -18.69 -6.09 0.41
C LEU A 277 -19.28 -7.07 -0.62
N HIS A 278 -19.31 -6.71 -1.92
CA HIS A 278 -20.09 -7.43 -2.94
C HIS A 278 -19.50 -7.48 -4.38
N LEU A 279 -18.27 -6.99 -4.62
CA LEU A 279 -17.69 -6.90 -5.98
C LEU A 279 -17.16 -8.26 -6.48
N ALA A 280 -18.05 -9.09 -7.04
CA ALA A 280 -17.77 -10.51 -7.32
C ALA A 280 -16.69 -10.69 -8.39
N HIS A 281 -16.74 -9.90 -9.46
CA HIS A 281 -15.76 -9.95 -10.54
C HIS A 281 -14.36 -9.56 -10.07
N ILE A 282 -14.23 -8.58 -9.17
CA ILE A 282 -12.94 -8.18 -8.59
C ILE A 282 -12.40 -9.31 -7.70
N ARG A 283 -13.27 -9.92 -6.88
CA ARG A 283 -12.89 -11.05 -6.04
C ARG A 283 -12.40 -12.23 -6.89
N GLU A 284 -13.13 -12.62 -7.93
CA GLU A 284 -12.74 -13.69 -8.86
C GLU A 284 -11.38 -13.41 -9.50
N TRP A 285 -11.15 -12.17 -9.95
CA TRP A 285 -9.86 -11.77 -10.49
C TRP A 285 -8.73 -11.91 -9.46
N ARG A 286 -8.93 -11.48 -8.22
CA ARG A 286 -7.92 -11.60 -7.15
C ARG A 286 -7.63 -13.05 -6.82
N ASP A 287 -8.68 -13.87 -6.71
CA ASP A 287 -8.58 -15.30 -6.47
C ASP A 287 -7.80 -16.00 -7.60
N GLY A 288 -7.94 -15.53 -8.85
CA GLY A 288 -7.20 -16.07 -10.01
C GLY A 288 -5.76 -15.56 -10.16
N GLU A 289 -5.52 -14.27 -9.93
CA GLU A 289 -4.23 -13.62 -10.21
C GLU A 289 -3.35 -13.45 -8.97
N LEU A 290 -3.89 -12.98 -7.84
CA LEU A 290 -3.11 -12.72 -6.63
C LEU A 290 -2.79 -14.00 -5.85
N SER A 291 -3.64 -15.02 -5.90
CA SER A 291 -3.34 -16.33 -5.29
C SER A 291 -2.06 -16.96 -5.84
N ARG A 292 -1.64 -16.60 -7.06
CA ARG A 292 -0.37 -17.05 -7.66
C ARG A 292 0.88 -16.53 -6.92
N LEU A 293 0.72 -15.55 -6.03
CA LEU A 293 1.80 -14.99 -5.21
C LEU A 293 2.12 -15.83 -3.97
N ASN A 294 1.57 -17.05 -3.86
CA ASN A 294 1.73 -17.95 -2.71
C ASN A 294 1.32 -17.28 -1.39
N CYS A 295 0.15 -16.64 -1.41
CA CYS A 295 -0.49 -15.99 -0.28
C CYS A 295 -1.94 -16.41 -0.17
N ASP A 296 -2.46 -16.46 1.06
CA ASP A 296 -3.89 -16.65 1.29
C ASP A 296 -4.64 -15.35 1.03
N LEU A 297 -5.92 -15.42 0.66
CA LEU A 297 -6.78 -14.25 0.48
C LEU A 297 -7.94 -14.29 1.49
N GLU A 298 -8.26 -13.14 2.07
CA GLU A 298 -9.34 -12.99 3.04
C GLU A 298 -10.22 -11.77 2.71
N TYR A 299 -11.54 -11.97 2.80
CA TYR A 299 -12.56 -10.96 2.50
C TYR A 299 -13.49 -10.78 3.72
N PRO A 300 -13.04 -10.13 4.81
CA PRO A 300 -13.72 -10.07 6.09
C PRO A 300 -15.13 -9.43 6.06
N LEU A 301 -15.44 -8.65 5.04
CA LEU A 301 -16.73 -7.95 4.91
C LEU A 301 -17.64 -8.58 3.85
N TRP A 302 -17.18 -9.65 3.18
CA TRP A 302 -17.89 -10.24 2.07
C TRP A 302 -19.26 -10.75 2.48
N ASN A 303 -20.32 -10.23 1.86
CA ASN A 303 -21.71 -10.54 2.17
C ASN A 303 -22.12 -10.32 3.64
N VAL A 304 -21.37 -9.50 4.40
CA VAL A 304 -21.79 -9.10 5.75
C VAL A 304 -22.95 -8.12 5.64
N PRO A 305 -24.09 -8.34 6.32
CA PRO A 305 -25.23 -7.44 6.24
C PRO A 305 -24.89 -6.03 6.75
N TYR A 306 -25.31 -4.99 6.02
CA TYR A 306 -25.11 -3.59 6.40
C TYR A 306 -25.52 -3.25 7.84
N PRO A 307 -26.66 -3.74 8.38
CA PRO A 307 -27.02 -3.47 9.77
C PRO A 307 -26.00 -3.98 10.78
N ALA A 308 -25.30 -5.08 10.49
CA ALA A 308 -24.25 -5.60 11.36
C ALA A 308 -22.99 -4.71 11.32
N LEU A 309 -22.67 -4.12 10.16
CA LEU A 309 -21.56 -3.19 10.00
C LEU A 309 -21.82 -1.82 10.62
N MET A 310 -23.07 -1.34 10.56
CA MET A 310 -23.44 -0.04 11.15
C MET A 310 -23.51 -0.09 12.67
N ASN A 311 -23.94 -1.23 13.23
CA ASN A 311 -24.00 -1.46 14.67
C ASN A 311 -22.71 -2.08 15.22
N ASP A 312 -21.62 -2.02 14.46
CA ASP A 312 -20.30 -2.49 14.86
C ASP A 312 -19.81 -1.59 16.02
N PRO A 313 -19.69 -2.10 17.26
CA PRO A 313 -19.39 -1.33 18.46
C PRO A 313 -17.91 -0.96 18.60
#